data_AF-A0A6B3HAH8-F1
#
_entry.id   AF-A0A6B3HAH8-F1
#
_cell.length_a   1.000
_cell.length_b   1.000
_cell.length_c   1.000
_cell.angle_alpha   90.00
_cell.angle_beta   90.00
_cell.angle_gamma   90.00
#
_symmetry.space_group_name_H-M   'P 1'
#
loop_
_entity.id
_entity.type
_entity.pdbx_description
1 polymer ?
#
loop_
_entity_poly.entity_id
_entity_poly.type
_entity_poly.pdbx_seq_one_letter_code
_entity_poly.pdbx_strand_id
1 'polypeptide(L)'
;AASSADIDYLLEHVNSVLNTPLTRDDVQGVYAGLRPLLAGESDATSKLSREHTVAHPAPGLVVVAGGKYTTYRVMAKDAVDEAVHGLDQRVAACVTEDTPLLGAEGYKALWNARARIAARTGLHVVRVEHLLNRYG
;
A
#
# COMPACT_ATOMS: atom_id res chain seq x y z
N ALA A 1 -10.55 -8.83 -14.77
CA ALA A 1 -9.39 -9.75 -14.85
C ALA A 1 -8.42 -9.19 -15.89
N ALA A 2 -7.11 -9.42 -15.75
CA ALA A 2 -6.18 -9.00 -16.81
C ALA A 2 -6.47 -9.79 -18.08
N SER A 3 -6.37 -9.14 -19.23
CA SER A 3 -6.64 -9.74 -20.53
C SER A 3 -5.41 -10.50 -21.05
N SER A 4 -5.63 -11.38 -22.03
CA SER A 4 -4.53 -12.04 -22.75
C SER A 4 -3.55 -11.04 -23.36
N ALA A 5 -4.04 -9.87 -23.81
CA ALA A 5 -3.21 -8.82 -24.38
C ALA A 5 -2.34 -8.12 -23.32
N ASP A 6 -2.85 -7.94 -22.08
CA ASP A 6 -2.06 -7.38 -20.98
C ASP A 6 -0.89 -8.31 -20.62
N ILE A 7 -1.11 -9.63 -20.67
CA ILE A 7 -0.08 -10.64 -20.41
C ILE A 7 0.98 -10.61 -21.52
N ASP A 8 0.58 -10.62 -22.79
CA ASP A 8 1.52 -10.56 -23.91
C ASP A 8 2.35 -9.28 -23.87
N TYR A 9 1.71 -8.13 -23.62
CA TYR A 9 2.39 -6.85 -23.49
C TYR A 9 3.49 -6.87 -22.43
N LEU A 10 3.22 -7.43 -21.25
CA LEU A 10 4.22 -7.53 -20.19
C LEU A 10 5.33 -8.52 -20.52
N LEU A 11 5.00 -9.68 -21.09
CA LEU A 11 5.99 -10.69 -21.49
C LEU A 11 6.92 -10.16 -22.59
N GLU A 12 6.38 -9.50 -23.62
CA GLU A 12 7.16 -8.85 -24.67
C GLU A 12 8.13 -7.83 -24.08
N HIS A 13 7.64 -6.96 -23.19
CA HIS A 13 8.48 -5.92 -22.59
C HIS A 13 9.58 -6.51 -21.69
N VAL A 14 9.25 -7.48 -20.83
CA VAL A 14 10.21 -8.12 -19.95
C VAL A 14 11.25 -8.91 -20.74
N ASN A 15 10.85 -9.63 -21.78
CA ASN A 15 11.77 -10.40 -22.63
C ASN A 15 12.72 -9.53 -23.46
N SER A 16 12.45 -8.23 -23.60
CA SER A 16 13.38 -7.29 -24.23
C SER A 16 14.65 -7.04 -23.40
N VAL A 17 14.62 -7.34 -22.09
CA VAL A 17 15.74 -7.07 -21.16
C VAL A 17 16.29 -8.33 -20.49
N LEU A 18 15.58 -9.46 -20.56
CA LEU A 18 16.04 -10.73 -19.96
C LEU A 18 16.93 -11.52 -20.92
N ASN A 19 17.95 -12.17 -20.36
CA ASN A 19 18.80 -13.11 -21.10
C ASN A 19 18.11 -14.46 -21.36
N THR A 20 17.19 -14.87 -20.46
CA THR A 20 16.38 -16.08 -20.61
C THR A 20 14.93 -15.65 -20.79
N PRO A 21 14.35 -15.82 -21.99
CA PRO A 21 12.97 -15.42 -22.23
C PRO A 21 11.97 -16.23 -21.39
N LEU A 22 10.95 -15.55 -20.89
CA LEU A 22 9.79 -16.14 -20.22
C LEU A 22 8.66 -16.39 -21.22
N THR A 23 7.87 -17.42 -20.94
CA THR A 23 6.70 -17.82 -21.72
C THR A 23 5.43 -17.69 -20.88
N ARG A 24 4.26 -17.88 -21.52
CA ARG A 24 2.98 -17.92 -20.80
C ARG A 24 2.91 -19.06 -19.77
N ASP A 25 3.64 -20.16 -19.99
CA ASP A 25 3.67 -21.31 -19.08
C ASP A 25 4.42 -21.01 -17.78
N ASP A 26 5.24 -19.97 -17.75
CA ASP A 26 5.95 -19.52 -16.55
C ASP A 26 5.07 -18.66 -15.62
N VAL A 27 3.88 -18.24 -16.06
CA VAL A 27 2.97 -17.36 -15.30
C VAL A 27 2.19 -18.16 -14.24
N GLN A 28 2.56 -17.98 -12.97
CA GLN A 28 1.94 -18.70 -11.83
C GLN A 28 0.63 -18.06 -11.34
N GLY A 29 0.34 -16.81 -11.70
CA GLY A 29 -0.85 -16.11 -11.24
C GLY A 29 -0.96 -14.69 -11.79
N VAL A 30 -2.18 -14.18 -11.83
CA VAL A 30 -2.50 -12.87 -12.41
C VAL A 30 -3.44 -12.11 -11.48
N TYR A 31 -3.16 -10.82 -11.29
CA TYR A 31 -4.04 -9.89 -10.58
C TYR A 31 -4.26 -8.65 -11.45
N ALA A 32 -5.41 -8.01 -11.29
CA ALA A 32 -5.74 -6.75 -11.94
C ALA A 32 -6.43 -5.84 -10.93
N GLY A 33 -6.11 -4.55 -10.97
CA GLY A 33 -6.70 -3.54 -10.11
C GLY A 33 -7.09 -2.30 -10.91
N LEU A 34 -8.22 -1.70 -10.55
CA LEU A 34 -8.62 -0.41 -11.09
C LEU A 34 -8.01 0.69 -10.22
N ARG A 35 -7.46 1.71 -10.86
CA ARG A 35 -6.98 2.90 -10.15
C ARG A 35 -8.05 3.99 -10.25
N PRO A 36 -8.69 4.38 -9.13
CA PRO A 36 -9.57 5.54 -9.14
C PRO A 36 -8.70 6.78 -9.38
N LEU A 37 -8.87 7.40 -10.54
CA LEU A 37 -8.18 8.63 -10.91
C LEU A 37 -9.14 9.80 -10.72
N LEU A 38 -8.64 10.91 -10.19
CA LEU A 38 -9.34 12.19 -10.25
C LEU A 38 -9.53 12.53 -11.73
N ALA A 39 -10.77 12.74 -12.18
CA ALA A 39 -11.04 13.21 -13.53
C ALA A 39 -10.45 14.62 -13.70
N GLY A 40 -9.57 14.79 -14.67
CA GLY A 40 -9.09 16.07 -15.17
C GLY A 40 -9.49 16.20 -16.64
N GLU A 41 -9.47 17.42 -17.19
CA GLU A 41 -9.98 17.78 -18.53
C GLU A 41 -9.27 17.10 -19.73
N SER A 42 -8.40 16.09 -19.54
CA SER A 42 -7.64 15.47 -20.65
C SER A 42 -7.78 13.95 -20.70
N ASP A 43 -8.06 13.43 -21.90
CA ASP A 43 -8.23 12.00 -22.23
C ASP A 43 -6.99 11.11 -22.02
N ALA A 44 -5.83 11.68 -21.68
CA ALA A 44 -4.61 10.93 -21.40
C ALA A 44 -4.55 10.50 -19.93
N THR A 45 -4.98 9.27 -19.63
CA THR A 45 -5.01 8.69 -18.28
C THR A 45 -3.65 8.65 -17.55
N SER A 46 -2.54 8.80 -18.29
CA SER A 46 -1.17 8.84 -17.76
C SER A 46 -0.75 10.19 -17.15
N LYS A 47 -1.46 11.28 -17.46
CA LYS A 47 -1.14 12.66 -17.02
C LYS A 47 -2.01 13.20 -15.87
N LEU A 48 -3.00 12.44 -15.41
CA LEU A 48 -3.86 12.84 -14.30
C LEU A 48 -3.04 12.94 -13.00
N SER A 49 -3.26 14.00 -12.22
CA SER A 49 -2.57 14.23 -10.94
C SER A 49 -2.73 13.01 -10.04
N ARG A 50 -1.60 12.54 -9.50
CA ARG A 50 -1.55 11.39 -8.58
C ARG A 50 -1.56 11.82 -7.11
N GLU A 51 -1.83 13.09 -6.86
CA GLU A 51 -2.01 13.61 -5.51
C GLU A 51 -3.42 13.29 -5.02
N HIS A 52 -3.59 13.19 -3.71
CA HIS A 52 -4.92 13.09 -3.11
C HIS A 52 -5.53 14.48 -2.99
N THR A 53 -6.85 14.54 -3.03
CA THR A 53 -7.62 15.73 -2.66
C THR A 53 -8.61 15.35 -1.58
N VAL A 54 -8.71 16.21 -0.57
CA VAL A 54 -9.73 16.13 0.48
C VAL A 54 -10.69 17.29 0.26
N ALA A 55 -11.99 17.02 0.31
CA ALA A 55 -13.03 18.02 0.10
C ALA A 55 -14.20 17.83 1.07
N HIS A 56 -14.90 18.93 1.36
CA HIS A 56 -16.09 18.95 2.21
C HIS A 56 -17.31 19.46 1.39
N PRO A 57 -17.89 18.64 0.49
CA PRO A 57 -18.93 19.11 -0.44
C PRO A 57 -20.28 19.41 0.23
N ALA A 58 -20.54 18.89 1.42
CA ALA A 58 -21.78 19.11 2.17
C ALA A 58 -21.53 19.01 3.68
N PRO A 59 -22.33 19.68 4.54
CA PRO A 59 -22.18 19.58 5.99
C PRO A 59 -22.12 18.13 6.47
N GLY A 60 -21.11 17.81 7.28
CA GLY A 60 -20.87 16.46 7.81
C GLY A 60 -20.28 15.42 6.83
N LEU A 61 -19.94 15.77 5.59
CA LEU A 61 -19.39 14.84 4.60
C LEU A 61 -17.97 15.21 4.15
N VAL A 62 -16.96 14.45 4.56
CA VAL A 62 -15.60 14.56 4.01
C VAL A 62 -15.38 13.50 2.94
N VAL A 63 -14.84 13.92 1.79
CA VAL A 63 -14.54 13.06 0.64
C VAL A 63 -13.05 13.10 0.37
N VAL A 64 -12.46 11.91 0.17
CA VAL A 64 -11.09 11.74 -0.29
C VAL A 64 -11.12 11.17 -1.70
N ALA A 65 -10.40 11.79 -2.62
CA ALA A 65 -10.30 11.32 -3.99
C ALA A 65 -8.83 11.23 -4.44
N GLY A 66 -8.52 10.16 -5.17
CA GLY A 66 -7.16 9.82 -5.57
C GLY A 66 -6.31 9.28 -4.42
N GLY A 67 -5.01 9.61 -4.44
CA GLY A 67 -4.04 9.15 -3.45
C GLY A 67 -3.27 7.89 -3.83
N LYS A 68 -2.06 7.79 -3.28
CA LYS A 68 -1.18 6.63 -3.43
C LYS A 68 -1.14 5.86 -2.13
N TYR A 69 -0.90 4.55 -2.23
CA TYR A 69 -0.60 3.75 -1.04
C TYR A 69 0.57 4.34 -0.24
N THR A 70 1.60 4.88 -0.91
CA THR A 70 2.76 5.49 -0.26
C THR A 70 2.44 6.76 0.53
N THR A 71 1.33 7.45 0.24
CA THR A 71 0.92 8.70 0.91
C THR A 71 -0.27 8.52 1.83
N TYR A 72 -0.70 7.28 2.08
CA TYR A 72 -1.96 6.99 2.78
C TYR A 72 -2.05 7.64 4.17
N ARG A 73 -0.94 7.69 4.92
CA ARG A 73 -0.90 8.29 6.27
C ARG A 73 -1.21 9.79 6.22
N VAL A 74 -0.54 10.51 5.32
CA VAL A 74 -0.74 11.96 5.16
C VAL A 74 -2.16 12.23 4.65
N MET A 75 -2.62 11.45 3.67
CA MET A 75 -4.00 11.52 3.18
C MET A 75 -5.04 11.28 4.29
N ALA A 76 -4.81 10.31 5.17
CA ALA A 76 -5.69 10.04 6.30
C ALA A 76 -5.66 11.19 7.33
N LYS A 77 -4.47 11.76 7.59
CA LYS A 77 -4.33 12.95 8.44
C LYS A 77 -5.13 14.12 7.88
N ASP A 78 -4.95 14.45 6.60
CA ASP A 78 -5.65 15.57 5.96
C ASP A 78 -7.17 15.37 5.97
N ALA A 79 -7.65 14.14 5.79
CA ALA A 79 -9.07 13.80 5.89
C ALA A 79 -9.63 14.02 7.31
N VAL A 80 -8.86 13.67 8.35
CA VAL A 80 -9.25 13.91 9.75
C VAL A 80 -9.20 15.39 10.06
N ASP A 81 -8.15 16.11 9.64
CA ASP A 81 -7.99 17.56 9.83
C ASP A 81 -9.18 18.32 9.20
N GLU A 82 -9.63 17.91 8.01
CA GLU A 82 -10.83 18.49 7.39
C GLU A 82 -12.11 18.15 8.16
N ALA A 83 -12.26 16.92 8.63
CA ALA A 83 -13.44 16.50 9.38
C ALA A 83 -13.60 17.26 10.71
N VAL A 84 -12.48 17.57 11.40
CA VAL A 84 -12.53 18.26 12.69
C VAL A 84 -12.84 19.74 12.58
N HIS A 85 -12.60 20.38 11.42
CA HIS A 85 -13.04 21.76 11.18
C HIS A 85 -14.55 21.93 11.34
N GLY A 86 -15.34 20.88 11.07
CA GLY A 86 -16.80 20.89 11.22
C GLY A 86 -17.31 20.60 12.64
N LEU A 87 -16.43 20.41 13.63
CA LEU A 87 -16.81 20.03 14.99
C LEU A 87 -16.68 21.19 15.98
N ASP A 88 -17.66 21.33 16.89
CA ASP A 88 -17.65 22.34 17.97
C ASP A 88 -16.72 21.98 19.15
N GLN A 89 -15.69 21.17 18.93
CA GLN A 89 -14.77 20.73 19.97
C GLN A 89 -13.32 20.75 19.51
N ARG A 90 -12.41 20.94 20.46
CA ARG A 90 -10.96 20.83 20.20
C ARG A 90 -10.55 19.37 20.12
N VAL A 91 -9.85 19.02 19.04
CA VAL A 91 -9.25 17.70 18.84
C VAL A 91 -7.74 17.79 19.01
N ALA A 92 -7.13 16.76 19.59
CA ALA A 92 -5.69 16.69 19.80
C ALA A 92 -4.93 16.61 18.47
N ALA A 93 -3.66 17.03 18.49
CA ALA A 93 -2.79 16.93 17.32
C ALA A 93 -2.59 15.46 16.89
N CYS A 94 -2.43 15.25 15.58
CA CYS A 94 -2.19 13.93 15.01
C CYS A 94 -0.82 13.36 15.46
N VAL A 95 -0.83 12.13 15.98
CA VAL A 95 0.37 11.41 16.46
C VAL A 95 0.77 10.23 15.57
N THR A 96 0.08 10.03 14.44
CA THR A 96 0.25 8.84 13.59
C THR A 96 1.62 8.73 12.92
N GLU A 97 2.41 9.80 12.93
CA GLU A 97 3.79 9.79 12.44
C GLU A 97 4.71 8.93 13.30
N ASP A 98 4.49 8.99 14.62
CA ASP A 98 5.29 8.28 15.61
C ASP A 98 4.58 7.03 16.17
N THR A 99 3.35 6.77 15.72
CA THR A 99 2.56 5.63 16.20
C THR A 99 2.95 4.36 15.44
N PRO A 100 3.49 3.33 16.12
CA PRO A 100 3.78 2.04 15.48
C PRO A 100 2.49 1.37 15.02
N LEU A 101 2.52 0.76 13.83
CA LEU A 101 1.45 -0.13 13.40
C LEU A 101 1.49 -1.44 14.20
N LEU A 102 0.36 -2.16 14.20
CA LEU A 102 0.29 -3.50 14.78
C LEU A 102 1.41 -4.39 14.19
N GLY A 103 2.18 -5.03 15.07
CA GLY A 103 3.34 -5.85 14.71
C GLY A 103 4.67 -5.10 14.62
N ALA A 104 4.69 -3.77 14.59
CA ALA A 104 5.96 -3.04 14.54
C ALA A 104 6.66 -2.97 15.91
N GLU A 105 5.90 -3.04 17.00
CA GLU A 105 6.43 -2.96 18.36
C GLU A 105 7.35 -4.15 18.68
N GLY A 106 8.59 -3.86 19.07
CA GLY A 106 9.57 -4.90 19.41
C GLY A 106 10.12 -5.71 18.23
N TYR A 107 9.66 -5.48 17.00
CA TYR A 107 10.06 -6.24 15.80
C TYR A 107 11.57 -6.39 15.68
N LYS A 108 12.33 -5.30 15.82
CA LYS A 108 13.81 -5.34 15.71
C LYS A 108 14.44 -6.24 16.78
N ALA A 109 13.92 -6.23 18.00
CA ALA A 109 14.40 -7.07 19.08
C ALA A 109 14.06 -8.55 18.82
N LEU A 110 12.85 -8.84 18.34
CA LEU A 110 12.41 -10.18 17.95
C LEU A 110 13.23 -10.72 16.78
N TRP A 111 13.47 -9.89 15.75
CA TRP A 111 14.30 -10.22 14.60
C TRP A 111 15.74 -10.56 15.00
N ASN A 112 16.33 -9.78 15.91
CA ASN A 112 17.66 -10.06 16.45
C ASN A 112 17.67 -11.33 17.31
N ALA A 113 16.53 -11.69 17.93
CA ALA A 113 16.39 -12.89 18.75
C ALA A 113 15.92 -14.14 17.97
N ARG A 114 15.68 -14.06 16.65
CA ARG A 114 15.04 -15.12 15.86
C ARG A 114 15.68 -16.51 15.99
N ALA A 115 17.00 -16.61 16.08
CA ALA A 115 17.70 -17.88 16.28
C ALA A 115 17.42 -18.50 17.66
N ARG A 116 17.34 -17.68 18.71
CA ARG A 116 16.94 -18.14 20.05
C ARG A 116 15.47 -18.54 20.09
N ILE A 117 14.60 -17.80 19.40
CA ILE A 117 13.18 -18.12 19.27
C ILE A 117 13.01 -19.47 18.56
N ALA A 118 13.74 -19.71 17.47
CA ALA A 118 13.78 -20.98 16.77
C ALA A 118 14.20 -22.13 17.69
N ALA A 119 15.33 -21.98 18.40
CA ALA A 119 15.81 -22.99 19.34
C ALA A 119 14.80 -23.31 20.47
N ARG A 120 14.12 -22.29 21.01
CA ARG A 120 13.14 -22.45 22.10
C ARG A 120 11.82 -23.09 21.63
N THR A 121 11.38 -22.78 20.42
CA THR A 121 10.09 -23.25 19.88
C THR A 121 10.22 -24.55 19.09
N GLY A 122 11.44 -24.97 18.74
CA GLY A 122 11.70 -26.08 17.83
C GLY A 122 11.37 -25.77 16.37
N LEU A 123 11.03 -24.53 16.03
CA LEU A 123 10.76 -24.11 14.66
C LEU A 123 12.06 -23.83 13.90
N HIS A 124 12.07 -24.11 12.60
CA HIS A 124 13.16 -23.69 11.73
C HIS A 124 13.24 -22.15 11.66
N VAL A 125 14.45 -21.60 11.61
CA VAL A 125 14.69 -20.13 11.60
C VAL A 125 13.91 -19.43 10.49
N VAL A 126 13.87 -20.00 9.29
CA VAL A 126 13.11 -19.46 8.14
C VAL A 126 11.62 -19.33 8.45
N ARG A 127 11.04 -20.23 9.26
CA ARG A 127 9.63 -20.14 9.65
C ARG A 127 9.40 -19.04 10.68
N VAL A 128 10.35 -18.84 11.60
CA VAL A 128 10.32 -17.69 12.52
C VAL A 128 10.41 -16.38 11.74
N GLU A 129 11.35 -16.28 10.79
CA GLU A 129 11.50 -15.10 9.92
C GLU A 129 10.23 -14.83 9.11
N HIS A 130 9.59 -15.86 8.56
CA HIS A 130 8.34 -15.72 7.83
C HIS A 130 7.23 -15.15 8.71
N LEU A 131 7.07 -15.68 9.93
CA LEU A 131 6.04 -15.22 10.86
C LEU A 131 6.30 -13.78 11.32
N LEU A 132 7.54 -13.44 11.66
CA LEU A 132 7.91 -12.07 12.04
C LEU A 132 7.64 -11.09 10.88
N ASN A 133 8.06 -11.40 9.65
CA ASN A 133 7.80 -10.54 8.49
C ASN A 133 6.29 -10.36 8.20
N ARG A 134 5.46 -11.33 8.58
CA ARG A 134 4.01 -11.29 8.31
C ARG A 134 3.21 -10.60 9.42
N TYR A 135 3.60 -10.80 10.68
CA TYR A 135 2.80 -10.44 11.84
C TYR A 135 3.48 -9.46 12.80
N GLY A 136 4.78 -9.22 12.64
CA GLY A 136 5.59 -8.56 13.66
C GLY A 136 6.33 -9.53 14.56
#